data_AF-A0A7X6YYE6-F1
#
_entry.id   AF-A0A7X6YYE6-F1
#
_cell.length_a   1.000
_cell.length_b   1.000
_cell.length_c   1.000
_cell.angle_alpha   90.00
_cell.angle_beta   90.00
_cell.angle_gamma   90.00
#
_symmetry.space_group_name_H-M   'P 1'
#
loop_
_entity.id
_entity.type
_entity.pdbx_description
1 polymer ?
#
loop_
_entity_poly.entity_id
_entity_poly.type
_entity_poly.pdbx_seq_one_letter_code
_entity_poly.pdbx_strand_id
1 'polypeptide(L)'
;SNPRLKILILEAQDQPGRKILASGNGRCNLSQLDAGPENFQENVLTRSLLAKISSEGLQYFFDALGLYTMIDEEGRIFPLSNQASTVLAILKEVIEKHDIEIKTNSPVIRLIKLNDIWSLIFLSGENIKSKRVILATGGLAAPQLGGSRAGYKIAARLGLPIIPVVPALSPLVLAEQGICQQLKGLRFRAAARLLQKDNDEETWNNDEIVSDFETVETYGNTSFDDSRAETISALPDNWKIVRQSTGEFLLTDYGISGIAAMELSEAVASYCLIDEEEGPVLPVKRAKLRPVKDWYALYEKQEFALELDLLPGYSDREIEAGLWQRLSSLPPGKRDRILVGMLPLDLAEYLGREIVRKVASVLENKQAAKPAGQSPVMSDFAGSVLQSNTERHVCDNSDSGFTVKEQNFDDACFINTTLAALRSWRLKVIGVRGFEQAQASLGGLDTASVNPHTMEVYNLPGLYVTGELLDVLGETGGYNLHFAFASGIAAGEAAAEKLTAGG
;
A
#
# COMPACT_ATOMS: atom_id res chain seq x y z
N SER A 1 -14.84 -14.75 -34.57
CA SER A 1 -16.18 -14.37 -34.08
C SER A 1 -17.21 -15.39 -34.56
N ASN A 2 -18.21 -15.72 -33.73
CA ASN A 2 -19.38 -16.47 -34.19
C ASN A 2 -20.50 -15.46 -34.53
N PRO A 3 -20.88 -15.30 -35.81
CA PRO A 3 -21.82 -14.26 -36.24
C PRO A 3 -23.25 -14.47 -35.72
N ARG A 4 -23.55 -15.60 -35.06
CA ARG A 4 -24.85 -15.86 -34.44
C ARG A 4 -24.98 -15.29 -33.04
N LEU A 5 -23.87 -14.92 -32.40
CA LEU A 5 -23.90 -14.36 -31.05
C LEU A 5 -24.18 -12.87 -31.11
N LYS A 6 -25.24 -12.43 -30.44
CA LYS A 6 -25.54 -11.01 -30.21
C LYS A 6 -25.00 -10.62 -28.84
N ILE A 7 -24.03 -9.72 -28.82
CA ILE A 7 -23.36 -9.25 -27.61
C ILE A 7 -23.75 -7.79 -27.40
N LEU A 8 -24.08 -7.45 -26.14
CA LEU A 8 -24.38 -6.10 -25.70
C LEU A 8 -23.54 -5.79 -24.46
N ILE A 9 -22.78 -4.71 -24.52
CA ILE A 9 -22.01 -4.16 -23.40
C ILE A 9 -22.82 -3.01 -22.77
N LEU A 10 -23.02 -3.08 -21.46
CA LEU A 10 -23.71 -2.04 -20.69
C LEU A 10 -22.69 -1.34 -19.78
N GLU A 11 -22.50 -0.05 -19.98
CA GLU A 11 -21.61 0.81 -19.20
C GLU A 11 -22.44 1.86 -18.45
N ALA A 12 -22.21 2.00 -17.16
CA ALA A 12 -22.93 2.95 -16.31
C ALA A 12 -22.49 4.39 -16.57
N GLN A 13 -21.21 4.60 -16.88
CA GLN A 13 -20.63 5.90 -17.19
C GLN A 13 -20.90 6.30 -18.65
N ASP A 14 -20.54 7.52 -19.00
CA ASP A 14 -20.61 8.06 -20.37
C ASP A 14 -19.62 7.42 -21.35
N GLN A 15 -18.56 6.80 -20.84
CA GLN A 15 -17.53 6.11 -21.63
C GLN A 15 -16.99 4.87 -20.90
N PRO A 16 -16.70 3.77 -21.63
CA PRO A 16 -16.05 2.60 -21.07
C PRO A 16 -14.55 2.84 -20.82
N GLY A 17 -13.95 2.00 -19.99
CA GLY A 17 -12.49 1.89 -19.88
C GLY A 17 -11.78 3.07 -19.20
N ARG A 18 -12.48 3.89 -18.41
CA ARG A 18 -11.88 5.03 -17.67
C ARG A 18 -10.69 4.60 -16.80
N LYS A 19 -10.78 3.47 -16.09
CA LYS A 19 -9.67 2.92 -15.29
C LYS A 19 -8.47 2.48 -16.15
N ILE A 20 -8.71 1.96 -17.37
CA ILE A 20 -7.62 1.60 -18.30
C ILE A 20 -6.77 2.85 -18.61
N LEU A 21 -7.42 3.97 -18.90
CA LEU A 21 -6.75 5.24 -19.22
C LEU A 21 -5.88 5.79 -18.08
N ALA A 22 -6.24 5.53 -16.82
CA ALA A 22 -5.46 5.99 -15.67
C ALA A 22 -4.35 5.01 -15.26
N SER A 23 -4.47 3.73 -15.65
CA SER A 23 -3.54 2.68 -15.22
C SER A 23 -2.11 2.89 -15.71
N GLY A 24 -1.13 2.49 -14.88
CA GLY A 24 0.29 2.64 -15.21
C GLY A 24 0.70 4.09 -15.51
N ASN A 25 0.12 5.07 -14.79
CA ASN A 25 0.30 6.50 -15.05
C ASN A 25 0.01 6.90 -16.50
N GLY A 26 -1.06 6.36 -17.08
CA GLY A 26 -1.47 6.62 -18.47
C GLY A 26 -0.75 5.79 -19.52
N ARG A 27 0.13 4.86 -19.12
CA ARG A 27 0.82 3.93 -20.03
C ARG A 27 0.08 2.60 -20.19
N CYS A 28 -0.77 2.25 -19.23
CA CYS A 28 -1.44 0.94 -19.08
C CYS A 28 -0.47 -0.23 -18.92
N ASN A 29 -0.17 -0.58 -17.67
CA ASN A 29 0.59 -1.78 -17.35
C ASN A 29 -0.33 -3.01 -17.48
N LEU A 30 -0.33 -3.63 -18.66
CA LEU A 30 -1.27 -4.68 -19.07
C LEU A 30 -1.09 -5.97 -18.28
N SER A 31 0.15 -6.30 -17.94
CA SER A 31 0.53 -7.55 -17.29
C SER A 31 1.97 -7.49 -16.78
N GLN A 32 2.46 -8.59 -16.24
CA GLN A 32 3.82 -8.78 -15.76
C GLN A 32 4.35 -10.09 -16.35
N LEU A 33 5.65 -10.15 -16.65
CA LEU A 33 6.28 -11.33 -17.26
C LEU A 33 6.10 -12.61 -16.43
N ASP A 34 6.26 -12.52 -15.11
CA ASP A 34 6.12 -13.62 -14.16
C ASP A 34 4.71 -13.73 -13.56
N ALA A 35 3.69 -13.16 -14.20
CA ALA A 35 2.32 -13.22 -13.70
C ALA A 35 1.84 -14.67 -13.45
N GLY A 36 1.84 -15.06 -12.18
CA GLY A 36 1.46 -16.36 -11.68
C GLY A 36 0.63 -16.27 -10.41
N PRO A 37 0.03 -17.38 -9.93
CA PRO A 37 -0.81 -17.38 -8.73
C PRO A 37 -0.09 -16.95 -7.45
N GLU A 38 1.24 -17.01 -7.40
CA GLU A 38 2.09 -16.54 -6.31
C GLU A 38 2.01 -15.02 -6.10
N ASN A 39 1.67 -14.25 -7.14
CA ASN A 39 1.55 -12.79 -7.07
C ASN A 39 0.15 -12.33 -6.67
N PHE A 40 -0.71 -13.27 -6.25
CA PHE A 40 -2.07 -13.01 -5.80
C PHE A 40 -2.28 -13.60 -4.42
N GLN A 41 -3.30 -13.11 -3.71
CA GLN A 41 -3.80 -13.78 -2.53
C GLN A 41 -4.10 -15.25 -2.84
N GLU A 42 -3.72 -16.15 -1.92
CA GLU A 42 -3.86 -17.59 -2.13
C GLU A 42 -5.32 -17.97 -2.42
N ASN A 43 -5.56 -18.41 -3.66
CA ASN A 43 -6.91 -18.68 -4.15
C ASN A 43 -6.89 -19.83 -5.17
N VAL A 44 -7.86 -20.75 -5.10
CA VAL A 44 -8.01 -21.85 -6.07
C VAL A 44 -8.37 -21.32 -7.45
N LEU A 45 -9.15 -20.25 -7.50
CA LEU A 45 -9.56 -19.59 -8.73
C LEU A 45 -8.36 -19.01 -9.48
N THR A 46 -7.50 -18.24 -8.81
CA THR A 46 -6.30 -17.66 -9.45
C THR A 46 -5.35 -18.76 -9.90
N ARG A 47 -5.09 -19.79 -9.07
CA ARG A 47 -4.27 -20.95 -9.44
C ARG A 47 -4.73 -21.62 -10.72
N SER A 48 -6.03 -21.89 -10.85
CA SER A 48 -6.57 -22.61 -12.02
C SER A 48 -6.65 -21.73 -13.26
N LEU A 49 -7.05 -20.46 -13.10
CA LEU A 49 -7.24 -19.53 -14.21
C LEU A 49 -5.89 -19.11 -14.82
N LEU A 50 -4.92 -18.76 -13.98
CA LEU A 50 -3.60 -18.29 -14.43
C LEU A 50 -2.75 -19.43 -15.00
N ALA A 51 -2.99 -20.67 -14.57
CA ALA A 51 -2.43 -21.85 -15.25
C ALA A 51 -2.99 -22.05 -16.68
N LYS A 52 -4.22 -21.59 -16.95
CA LYS A 52 -4.85 -21.65 -18.29
C LYS A 52 -4.43 -20.47 -19.17
N ILE A 53 -4.36 -19.28 -18.60
CA ILE A 53 -4.06 -18.03 -19.32
C ILE A 53 -2.83 -17.42 -18.66
N SER A 54 -1.65 -17.76 -19.20
CA SER A 54 -0.37 -17.22 -18.74
C SER A 54 -0.12 -15.81 -19.29
N SER A 55 0.96 -15.18 -18.84
CA SER A 55 1.43 -13.89 -19.37
C SER A 55 1.66 -13.95 -20.89
N GLU A 56 2.25 -15.04 -21.39
CA GLU A 56 2.47 -15.25 -22.84
C GLU A 56 1.16 -15.46 -23.58
N GLY A 57 0.22 -16.22 -22.99
CA GLY A 57 -1.12 -16.41 -23.56
C GLY A 57 -1.87 -15.09 -23.70
N LEU A 58 -1.76 -14.21 -22.69
CA LEU A 58 -2.38 -12.90 -22.73
C LEU A 58 -1.70 -11.96 -23.75
N GLN A 59 -0.37 -12.02 -23.89
CA GLN A 59 0.34 -11.29 -24.94
C GLN A 59 -0.08 -11.74 -26.34
N TYR A 60 -0.21 -13.05 -26.57
CA TYR A 60 -0.73 -13.57 -27.85
C TYR A 60 -2.16 -13.09 -28.11
N PHE A 61 -3.00 -13.03 -27.09
CA PHE A 61 -4.34 -12.46 -27.20
C PHE A 61 -4.29 -11.00 -27.68
N PHE A 62 -3.44 -10.16 -27.09
CA PHE A 62 -3.29 -8.77 -27.52
C PHE A 62 -2.72 -8.62 -28.93
N ASP A 63 -1.72 -9.43 -29.29
CA ASP A 63 -1.16 -9.46 -30.65
C ASP A 63 -2.24 -9.82 -31.69
N ALA A 64 -3.11 -10.79 -31.38
CA ALA A 64 -4.24 -11.16 -32.23
C ALA A 64 -5.28 -10.03 -32.41
N LEU A 65 -5.35 -9.08 -31.47
CA LEU A 65 -6.16 -7.85 -31.60
C LEU A 65 -5.43 -6.72 -32.32
N GLY A 66 -4.13 -6.87 -32.63
CA GLY A 66 -3.28 -5.83 -33.21
C GLY A 66 -2.63 -4.91 -32.18
N LEU A 67 -2.67 -5.27 -30.89
CA LEU A 67 -2.01 -4.54 -29.81
C LEU A 67 -0.64 -5.15 -29.52
N TYR A 68 0.41 -4.63 -30.16
CA TYR A 68 1.78 -5.00 -29.84
C TYR A 68 2.18 -4.49 -28.45
N THR A 69 2.97 -5.29 -27.75
CA THR A 69 3.44 -5.01 -26.38
C THR A 69 4.96 -4.84 -26.31
N MET A 70 5.42 -4.23 -25.22
CA MET A 70 6.83 -4.12 -24.84
C MET A 70 7.00 -4.49 -23.36
N ILE A 71 8.17 -5.01 -23.01
CA ILE A 71 8.55 -5.37 -21.65
C ILE A 71 9.64 -4.40 -21.18
N ASP A 72 9.50 -3.83 -19.99
CA ASP A 72 10.55 -3.00 -19.39
C ASP A 72 11.53 -3.81 -18.51
N GLU A 73 12.51 -3.13 -17.93
CA GLU A 73 13.56 -3.76 -17.11
C GLU A 73 13.02 -4.44 -15.84
N GLU A 74 11.82 -4.08 -15.39
CA GLU A 74 11.15 -4.66 -14.21
C GLU A 74 10.19 -5.80 -14.60
N GLY A 75 10.16 -6.19 -15.88
CA GLY A 75 9.28 -7.26 -16.39
C GLY A 75 7.87 -6.81 -16.73
N ARG A 76 7.56 -5.51 -16.60
CA ARG A 76 6.20 -4.97 -16.80
C ARG A 76 5.85 -4.89 -18.26
N ILE A 77 4.64 -5.32 -18.59
CA ILE A 77 4.15 -5.40 -19.97
C ILE A 77 3.27 -4.19 -20.27
N PHE A 78 3.72 -3.36 -21.20
CA PHE A 78 3.01 -2.16 -21.66
C PHE A 78 2.62 -2.30 -23.14
N PRO A 79 1.63 -1.53 -23.64
CA PRO A 79 1.47 -1.34 -25.07
C PRO A 79 2.76 -0.76 -25.68
N LEU A 80 3.11 -1.17 -26.91
CA LEU A 80 4.31 -0.68 -27.60
C LEU A 80 4.31 0.84 -27.79
N SER A 81 3.13 1.45 -27.94
CA SER A 81 2.95 2.92 -27.99
C SER A 81 3.26 3.60 -26.66
N ASN A 82 3.33 2.83 -25.58
CA ASN A 82 3.45 3.28 -24.20
C ASN A 82 2.31 4.20 -23.74
N GLN A 83 1.12 4.05 -24.34
CA GLN A 83 -0.07 4.87 -24.05
C GLN A 83 -1.30 4.01 -23.83
N ALA A 84 -1.98 4.22 -22.70
CA ALA A 84 -3.24 3.58 -22.35
C ALA A 84 -4.38 3.89 -23.33
N SER A 85 -4.34 5.05 -23.96
CA SER A 85 -5.29 5.45 -25.01
C SER A 85 -5.27 4.49 -26.20
N THR A 86 -4.10 3.94 -26.56
CA THR A 86 -3.96 2.94 -27.63
C THR A 86 -4.67 1.65 -27.28
N VAL A 87 -4.51 1.17 -26.04
CA VAL A 87 -5.19 -0.04 -25.55
C VAL A 87 -6.71 0.13 -25.68
N LEU A 88 -7.24 1.24 -25.17
CA LEU A 88 -8.68 1.49 -25.22
C LEU A 88 -9.20 1.66 -26.66
N ALA A 89 -8.42 2.32 -27.54
CA ALA A 89 -8.78 2.50 -28.93
C ALA A 89 -8.90 1.16 -29.67
N ILE A 90 -7.92 0.26 -29.50
CA ILE A 90 -7.94 -1.07 -30.13
C ILE A 90 -9.13 -1.90 -29.62
N LEU A 91 -9.40 -1.89 -28.31
CA LEU A 91 -10.57 -2.60 -27.77
C LEU A 91 -11.89 -2.07 -28.35
N LYS A 92 -12.02 -0.74 -28.52
CA LYS A 92 -13.19 -0.13 -29.16
C LYS A 92 -13.31 -0.51 -30.63
N GLU A 93 -12.19 -0.53 -31.37
CA GLU A 93 -12.17 -0.95 -32.77
C GLU A 93 -12.56 -2.42 -32.93
N VAL A 94 -12.12 -3.29 -32.03
CA VAL A 94 -12.53 -4.71 -32.01
C VAL A 94 -14.02 -4.87 -31.75
N ILE A 95 -14.59 -4.07 -30.84
CA ILE A 95 -16.05 -4.04 -30.59
C ILE A 95 -16.80 -3.62 -31.86
N GLU A 96 -16.36 -2.54 -32.52
CA GLU A 96 -16.98 -2.03 -33.75
C GLU A 96 -16.86 -3.02 -34.92
N LYS A 97 -15.67 -3.58 -35.14
CA LYS A 97 -15.39 -4.59 -36.18
C LYS A 97 -16.23 -5.85 -36.05
N HIS A 98 -16.71 -6.16 -34.84
CA HIS A 98 -17.54 -7.33 -34.56
C HIS A 98 -19.02 -6.99 -34.38
N ASP A 99 -19.46 -5.78 -34.72
CA ASP A 99 -20.84 -5.31 -34.57
C ASP A 99 -21.39 -5.51 -33.15
N ILE A 100 -20.53 -5.38 -32.13
CA ILE A 100 -20.91 -5.49 -30.73
C ILE A 100 -21.52 -4.16 -30.29
N GLU A 101 -22.75 -4.20 -29.80
CA GLU A 101 -23.43 -3.01 -29.33
C GLU A 101 -22.89 -2.60 -27.95
N ILE A 102 -22.61 -1.31 -27.76
CA ILE A 102 -22.28 -0.73 -26.46
C ILE A 102 -23.28 0.37 -26.11
N LYS A 103 -23.89 0.28 -24.92
CA LYS A 103 -24.74 1.33 -24.36
C LYS A 103 -24.09 1.91 -23.11
N THR A 104 -23.70 3.17 -23.21
CA THR A 104 -23.23 3.98 -22.08
C THR A 104 -24.41 4.61 -21.34
N ASN A 105 -24.15 5.26 -20.20
CA ASN A 105 -25.17 5.86 -19.32
C ASN A 105 -26.29 4.87 -18.95
N SER A 106 -25.94 3.60 -18.81
CA SER A 106 -26.84 2.46 -18.71
C SER A 106 -26.66 1.69 -17.38
N PRO A 107 -26.82 2.35 -16.22
CA PRO A 107 -26.61 1.70 -14.93
C PRO A 107 -27.66 0.60 -14.68
N VAL A 108 -27.20 -0.65 -14.65
CA VAL A 108 -28.00 -1.80 -14.23
C VAL A 108 -28.00 -1.88 -12.70
N ILE A 109 -29.18 -2.03 -12.10
CA ILE A 109 -29.36 -2.02 -10.64
C ILE A 109 -29.82 -3.37 -10.08
N ARG A 110 -30.33 -4.27 -10.93
CA ARG A 110 -30.88 -5.56 -10.50
C ARG A 110 -30.85 -6.57 -11.63
N LEU A 111 -30.57 -7.82 -11.28
CA LEU A 111 -30.77 -8.99 -12.12
C LEU A 111 -31.91 -9.84 -11.57
N ILE A 112 -32.74 -10.37 -12.46
CA ILE A 112 -33.78 -11.35 -12.12
C ILE A 112 -33.67 -12.50 -13.10
N LYS A 113 -33.59 -13.73 -12.60
CA LYS A 113 -33.67 -14.93 -13.43
C LYS A 113 -35.11 -15.42 -13.52
N LEU A 114 -35.61 -15.57 -14.74
CA LEU A 114 -36.92 -16.15 -15.05
C LEU A 114 -36.70 -17.32 -16.00
N ASN A 115 -36.86 -18.55 -15.51
CA ASN A 115 -36.48 -19.77 -16.21
C ASN A 115 -35.00 -19.70 -16.66
N ASP A 116 -34.72 -19.92 -17.95
CA ASP A 116 -33.37 -19.85 -18.53
C ASP A 116 -32.98 -18.46 -19.06
N ILE A 117 -33.74 -17.42 -18.71
CA ILE A 117 -33.53 -16.05 -19.20
C ILE A 117 -33.27 -15.10 -18.03
N TRP A 118 -32.22 -14.31 -18.15
CA TRP A 118 -31.90 -13.21 -17.26
C TRP A 118 -32.56 -11.92 -17.74
N SER A 119 -33.16 -11.18 -16.82
CA SER A 119 -33.67 -9.82 -17.01
C SER A 119 -32.78 -8.84 -16.25
N LEU A 120 -32.17 -7.91 -16.98
CA LEU A 120 -31.31 -6.85 -16.46
C LEU A 120 -32.16 -5.59 -16.33
N ILE A 121 -32.34 -5.09 -15.11
CA ILE A 121 -33.18 -3.92 -14.82
C ILE A 121 -32.29 -2.70 -14.62
N PHE A 122 -32.57 -1.65 -15.39
CA PHE A 122 -31.84 -0.39 -15.42
C PHE A 122 -32.38 0.54 -14.32
N LEU A 123 -31.58 1.53 -13.93
CA LEU A 123 -32.03 2.58 -13.01
C LEU A 123 -33.23 3.36 -13.56
N SER A 124 -33.33 3.48 -14.90
CA SER A 124 -34.47 4.11 -15.59
C SER A 124 -35.78 3.34 -15.45
N GLY A 125 -35.74 2.07 -15.02
CA GLY A 125 -36.89 1.16 -14.97
C GLY A 125 -37.05 0.29 -16.22
N GLU A 126 -36.31 0.57 -17.29
CA GLU A 126 -36.25 -0.30 -18.47
C GLU A 126 -35.58 -1.64 -18.15
N ASN A 127 -35.82 -2.65 -18.98
CA ASN A 127 -35.12 -3.92 -18.87
C ASN A 127 -34.71 -4.49 -20.22
N ILE A 128 -33.65 -5.29 -20.19
CA ILE A 128 -33.18 -6.10 -21.32
C ILE A 128 -33.08 -7.56 -20.88
N LYS A 129 -33.31 -8.48 -21.81
CA LYS A 129 -33.24 -9.91 -21.58
C LYS A 129 -32.02 -10.52 -22.24
N SER A 130 -31.38 -11.48 -21.56
CA SER A 130 -30.29 -12.27 -22.12
C SER A 130 -30.30 -13.70 -21.60
N LYS A 131 -29.79 -14.65 -22.39
CA LYS A 131 -29.55 -16.03 -21.94
C LYS A 131 -28.33 -16.13 -21.01
N ARG A 132 -27.37 -15.21 -21.15
CA ARG A 132 -26.09 -15.20 -20.43
C ARG A 132 -25.75 -13.78 -19.98
N VAL A 133 -25.19 -13.64 -18.78
CA VAL A 133 -24.80 -12.35 -18.20
C VAL A 133 -23.41 -12.47 -17.63
N ILE A 134 -22.51 -11.55 -17.99
CA ILE A 134 -21.18 -11.42 -17.39
C ILE A 134 -21.15 -10.15 -16.54
N LEU A 135 -20.93 -10.30 -15.24
CA LEU A 135 -20.74 -9.17 -14.32
C LEU A 135 -19.26 -8.80 -14.27
N ALA A 136 -18.92 -7.70 -14.95
CA ALA A 136 -17.57 -7.14 -15.04
C ALA A 136 -17.51 -5.69 -14.51
N THR A 137 -18.17 -5.43 -13.38
CA THR A 137 -18.41 -4.06 -12.88
C THR A 137 -17.24 -3.44 -12.11
N GLY A 138 -16.13 -4.17 -11.95
CA GLY A 138 -14.98 -3.76 -11.13
C GLY A 138 -15.31 -3.64 -9.63
N GLY A 139 -14.37 -3.07 -8.89
CA GLY A 139 -14.48 -2.86 -7.45
C GLY A 139 -14.82 -1.43 -7.03
N LEU A 140 -14.53 -1.09 -5.77
CA LEU A 140 -14.81 0.21 -5.16
C LEU A 140 -13.72 1.26 -5.42
N ALA A 141 -12.48 0.81 -5.65
CA ALA A 141 -11.33 1.69 -5.88
C ALA A 141 -11.55 2.66 -7.05
N ALA A 142 -10.99 3.87 -6.91
CA ALA A 142 -11.10 4.97 -7.84
C ALA A 142 -12.56 5.25 -8.30
N PRO A 143 -13.47 5.65 -7.39
CA PRO A 143 -14.85 6.01 -7.73
C PRO A 143 -14.96 7.11 -8.80
N GLN A 144 -14.01 8.04 -8.84
CA GLN A 144 -13.88 9.06 -9.88
C GLN A 144 -13.68 8.48 -11.29
N LEU A 145 -13.20 7.23 -11.39
CA LEU A 145 -13.02 6.47 -12.63
C LEU A 145 -14.13 5.43 -12.87
N GLY A 146 -15.18 5.41 -12.05
CA GLY A 146 -16.33 4.50 -12.19
C GLY A 146 -16.36 3.36 -11.17
N GLY A 147 -15.40 3.27 -10.24
CA GLY A 147 -15.48 2.34 -9.11
C GLY A 147 -16.80 2.50 -8.33
N SER A 148 -17.51 1.42 -8.07
CA SER A 148 -18.85 1.52 -7.48
C SER A 148 -19.34 0.26 -6.78
N ARG A 149 -20.36 0.44 -5.93
CA ARG A 149 -21.04 -0.64 -5.20
C ARG A 149 -22.02 -1.46 -6.04
N ALA A 150 -22.23 -1.10 -7.30
CA ALA A 150 -23.34 -1.62 -8.10
C ALA A 150 -23.26 -3.16 -8.24
N GLY A 151 -22.07 -3.67 -8.61
CA GLY A 151 -21.82 -5.11 -8.74
C GLY A 151 -22.08 -5.88 -7.46
N TYR A 152 -21.48 -5.46 -6.35
CA TYR A 152 -21.67 -6.10 -5.04
C TYR A 152 -23.14 -6.11 -4.61
N LYS A 153 -23.86 -5.01 -4.85
CA LYS A 153 -25.29 -4.90 -4.56
C LYS A 153 -26.17 -5.80 -5.44
N ILE A 154 -25.75 -6.08 -6.67
CA ILE A 154 -26.42 -7.04 -7.55
C ILE A 154 -26.14 -8.46 -7.05
N ALA A 155 -24.88 -8.81 -6.83
CA ALA A 155 -24.45 -10.12 -6.35
C ALA A 155 -25.11 -10.50 -5.01
N ALA A 156 -25.09 -9.60 -4.03
CA ALA A 156 -25.69 -9.88 -2.73
C ALA A 156 -27.22 -10.06 -2.80
N ARG A 157 -27.92 -9.36 -3.73
CA ARG A 157 -29.35 -9.59 -3.98
C ARG A 157 -29.66 -10.94 -4.63
N LEU A 158 -28.68 -11.53 -5.31
CA LEU A 158 -28.75 -12.88 -5.85
C LEU A 158 -28.39 -13.94 -4.79
N GLY A 159 -28.09 -13.53 -3.56
CA GLY A 159 -27.71 -14.43 -2.47
C GLY A 159 -26.26 -14.90 -2.53
N LEU A 160 -25.40 -14.21 -3.29
CA LEU A 160 -23.98 -14.56 -3.38
C LEU A 160 -23.20 -14.00 -2.18
N PRO A 161 -22.29 -14.79 -1.58
CA PRO A 161 -21.47 -14.33 -0.47
C PRO A 161 -20.52 -13.22 -0.92
N ILE A 162 -20.50 -12.14 -0.14
CA ILE A 162 -19.61 -11.00 -0.34
C ILE A 162 -18.68 -10.90 0.87
N ILE A 163 -17.39 -11.07 0.63
CA ILE A 163 -16.32 -10.80 1.58
C ILE A 163 -16.21 -9.28 1.78
N PRO A 164 -16.06 -8.79 3.02
CA PRO A 164 -15.93 -7.36 3.30
C PRO A 164 -14.87 -6.69 2.41
N VAL A 165 -15.25 -5.59 1.78
CA VAL A 165 -14.39 -4.90 0.80
C VAL A 165 -13.64 -3.79 1.49
N VAL A 166 -12.31 -3.79 1.35
CA VAL A 166 -11.39 -2.81 1.96
C VAL A 166 -10.51 -2.16 0.88
N PRO A 167 -10.06 -0.90 1.06
CA PRO A 167 -9.15 -0.28 0.11
C PRO A 167 -7.81 -1.03 0.11
N ALA A 168 -7.34 -1.40 -1.07
CA ALA A 168 -6.08 -2.10 -1.25
C ALA A 168 -5.16 -1.31 -2.17
N LEU A 169 -3.85 -1.51 -1.98
CA LEU A 169 -2.83 -0.72 -2.65
C LEU A 169 -3.16 0.77 -2.46
N SER A 170 -3.26 1.18 -1.20
CA SER A 170 -3.68 2.52 -0.77
C SER A 170 -2.59 3.15 0.11
N PRO A 171 -2.37 4.47 0.08
CA PRO A 171 -1.42 5.11 0.98
C PRO A 171 -1.73 4.86 2.47
N LEU A 172 -0.68 4.76 3.27
CA LEU A 172 -0.79 4.62 4.73
C LEU A 172 -0.91 6.01 5.38
N VAL A 173 -1.72 6.09 6.42
CA VAL A 173 -1.85 7.29 7.26
C VAL A 173 -0.97 7.11 8.50
N LEU A 174 -0.14 8.11 8.79
CA LEU A 174 0.81 8.07 9.91
C LEU A 174 0.32 8.92 11.09
N ALA A 175 0.73 8.62 12.32
CA ALA A 175 0.42 9.47 13.48
C ALA A 175 1.22 10.77 13.47
N GLU A 176 2.44 10.72 12.94
CA GLU A 176 3.44 11.79 12.98
C GLU A 176 3.19 12.88 11.92
N GLN A 177 2.04 13.55 12.03
CA GLN A 177 1.61 14.57 11.05
C GLN A 177 2.62 15.72 10.91
N GLY A 178 3.36 16.08 11.96
CA GLY A 178 4.43 17.09 11.87
C GLY A 178 5.55 16.69 10.90
N ILE A 179 5.97 15.42 10.94
CA ILE A 179 6.98 14.86 10.02
C ILE A 179 6.43 14.86 8.59
N CYS A 180 5.18 14.42 8.44
CA CYS A 180 4.47 14.35 7.15
C CYS A 180 4.42 15.73 6.47
N GLN A 181 4.08 16.79 7.22
CA GLN A 181 4.06 18.16 6.69
C GLN A 181 5.46 18.67 6.34
N GLN A 182 6.45 18.41 7.19
CA GLN A 182 7.83 18.88 6.98
C GLN A 182 8.50 18.22 5.78
N LEU A 183 8.25 16.94 5.55
CA LEU A 183 8.90 16.14 4.50
C LEU A 183 7.95 15.85 3.32
N LYS A 184 6.85 16.60 3.19
CA LYS A 184 5.85 16.40 2.14
C LYS A 184 6.50 16.47 0.75
N GLY A 185 6.22 15.46 -0.07
CA GLY A 185 6.73 15.38 -1.44
C GLY A 185 8.08 14.69 -1.56
N LEU A 186 8.74 14.38 -0.44
CA LEU A 186 10.01 13.67 -0.44
C LEU A 186 9.83 12.24 -0.95
N ARG A 187 10.64 11.87 -1.95
CA ARG A 187 10.80 10.48 -2.40
C ARG A 187 12.13 9.91 -1.95
N PHE A 188 12.11 8.65 -1.51
CA PHE A 188 13.31 7.91 -1.14
C PHE A 188 13.11 6.42 -1.36
N ARG A 189 14.21 5.67 -1.49
CA ARG A 189 14.19 4.20 -1.52
C ARG A 189 14.55 3.65 -0.15
N ALA A 190 13.82 2.63 0.29
CA ALA A 190 14.04 1.96 1.57
C ALA A 190 13.56 0.50 1.49
N ALA A 191 13.97 -0.31 2.46
CA ALA A 191 13.25 -1.54 2.81
C ALA A 191 12.34 -1.24 4.00
N ALA A 192 11.17 -1.86 4.06
CA ALA A 192 10.20 -1.66 5.11
C ALA A 192 9.74 -2.98 5.72
N ARG A 193 9.52 -2.95 7.03
CA ARG A 193 8.81 -3.98 7.79
C ARG A 193 7.56 -3.34 8.37
N LEU A 194 6.39 -3.90 8.07
CA LEU A 194 5.16 -3.57 8.76
C LEU A 194 5.08 -4.44 10.01
N LEU A 195 5.09 -3.78 11.16
CA LEU A 195 5.04 -4.39 12.47
C LEU A 195 3.60 -4.28 13.01
N GLN A 196 3.12 -5.35 13.63
CA GLN A 196 1.86 -5.38 14.36
C GLN A 196 2.14 -5.79 15.81
N LYS A 197 1.53 -5.09 16.76
CA LYS A 197 1.60 -5.47 18.17
C LYS A 197 0.61 -6.61 18.46
N ASP A 198 1.06 -7.65 19.14
CA ASP A 198 0.20 -8.71 19.64
C ASP A 198 -0.67 -8.18 20.80
N ASN A 199 -1.98 -8.40 20.68
CA ASN A 199 -3.01 -7.90 21.59
C ASN A 199 -3.45 -8.93 22.64
N ASP A 200 -2.61 -9.94 22.91
CA ASP A 200 -2.85 -10.95 23.94
C ASP A 200 -2.55 -10.35 25.33
N GLU A 201 -3.41 -9.45 25.79
CA GLU A 201 -3.89 -9.24 27.18
C GLU A 201 -4.53 -7.85 27.35
N GLU A 202 -5.37 -7.73 28.37
CA GLU A 202 -6.26 -6.59 28.67
C GLU A 202 -5.62 -5.19 28.61
N THR A 203 -6.50 -4.22 28.37
CA THR A 203 -6.32 -2.76 28.31
C THR A 203 -5.35 -2.17 29.34
N TRP A 204 -4.25 -1.54 28.91
CA TRP A 204 -3.45 -0.62 29.74
C TRP A 204 -2.87 0.58 28.95
N ASN A 205 -2.65 1.67 29.69
CA ASN A 205 -2.40 3.09 29.36
C ASN A 205 -1.81 3.52 28.00
N ASN A 206 -2.37 4.61 27.47
CA ASN A 206 -2.14 5.24 26.15
C ASN A 206 -0.83 6.04 25.96
N ASP A 207 0.19 5.90 26.82
CA ASP A 207 1.31 6.86 26.85
C ASP A 207 2.67 6.36 26.35
N GLU A 208 2.77 5.17 25.75
CA GLU A 208 4.05 4.71 25.16
C GLU A 208 3.88 4.31 23.69
N ILE A 209 4.27 5.22 22.80
CA ILE A 209 5.12 5.02 21.61
C ILE A 209 5.06 6.33 20.80
N VAL A 210 6.12 7.13 20.92
CA VAL A 210 6.38 8.34 20.14
C VAL A 210 7.76 8.17 19.52
N SER A 211 7.82 8.00 18.19
CA SER A 211 9.04 8.13 17.36
C SER A 211 10.36 7.68 18.03
N ASP A 212 10.42 6.42 18.49
CA ASP A 212 11.56 5.93 19.26
C ASP A 212 12.49 5.04 18.42
N PHE A 213 13.74 5.46 18.34
CA PHE A 213 14.89 4.60 18.08
C PHE A 213 15.51 4.24 19.43
N GLU A 214 15.79 2.95 19.65
CA GLU A 214 16.47 2.50 20.88
C GLU A 214 17.89 3.07 20.94
N THR A 215 18.24 3.63 22.10
CA THR A 215 19.60 4.08 22.38
C THR A 215 20.37 2.92 22.97
N VAL A 216 21.38 2.42 22.24
CA VAL A 216 22.20 1.31 22.71
C VAL A 216 23.04 1.74 23.92
N GLU A 217 22.76 1.17 25.08
CA GLU A 217 23.53 1.41 26.30
C GLU A 217 24.84 0.61 26.29
N THR A 218 25.96 1.28 26.01
CA THR A 218 27.34 0.90 26.38
C THR A 218 27.82 -0.50 25.98
N TYR A 219 28.71 -0.56 24.98
CA TYR A 219 29.55 -1.74 24.74
C TYR A 219 30.82 -1.69 25.60
N GLY A 220 30.99 -2.66 26.49
CA GLY A 220 32.28 -2.96 27.10
C GLY A 220 33.27 -3.49 26.04
N ASN A 221 34.54 -3.07 26.15
CA ASN A 221 35.67 -3.56 25.37
C ASN A 221 35.67 -5.09 25.24
N THR A 222 35.16 -5.59 24.12
CA THR A 222 35.33 -6.99 23.69
C THR A 222 35.57 -7.01 22.19
N SER A 223 36.56 -7.80 21.82
CA SER A 223 37.13 -7.96 20.48
C SER A 223 36.08 -8.22 19.39
N PHE A 224 36.39 -7.73 18.19
CA PHE A 224 35.67 -7.98 16.94
C PHE A 224 35.41 -9.48 16.73
N ASP A 225 34.15 -9.89 16.80
CA ASP A 225 33.66 -11.18 16.28
C ASP A 225 32.47 -10.93 15.35
N ASP A 226 32.36 -11.76 14.31
CA ASP A 226 31.42 -11.70 13.19
C ASP A 226 29.94 -11.97 13.59
N SER A 227 29.67 -12.26 14.86
CA SER A 227 28.33 -12.55 15.38
C SER A 227 27.47 -11.31 15.74
N ARG A 228 27.98 -10.08 15.55
CA ARG A 228 27.27 -8.83 15.93
C ARG A 228 26.19 -8.35 14.94
N ALA A 229 25.97 -9.08 13.85
CA ALA A 229 24.87 -8.81 12.90
C ALA A 229 23.47 -8.95 13.54
N GLU A 230 23.36 -9.50 14.75
CA GLU A 230 22.09 -9.73 15.45
C GLU A 230 21.72 -8.62 16.45
N THR A 231 22.54 -7.57 16.63
CA THR A 231 22.32 -6.55 17.67
C THR A 231 21.90 -5.18 17.12
N ILE A 232 21.13 -5.18 16.02
CA ILE A 232 20.28 -4.05 15.64
C ILE A 232 18.83 -4.50 15.81
N SER A 233 18.20 -3.98 16.87
CA SER A 233 16.76 -4.05 17.15
C SER A 233 16.16 -5.46 17.10
N ALA A 234 16.38 -6.25 18.17
CA ALA A 234 15.38 -7.27 18.50
C ALA A 234 14.03 -6.53 18.65
N LEU A 235 13.01 -6.96 17.91
CA LEU A 235 11.67 -6.43 18.14
C LEU A 235 11.29 -6.74 19.61
N PRO A 236 10.61 -5.83 20.32
CA PRO A 236 10.06 -6.18 21.62
C PRO A 236 9.18 -7.43 21.47
N ASP A 237 9.15 -8.30 22.49
CA ASP A 237 8.52 -9.63 22.41
C ASP A 237 7.06 -9.62 21.94
N ASN A 238 6.38 -8.48 22.04
CA ASN A 238 4.98 -8.29 21.63
C ASN A 238 4.80 -7.68 20.23
N TRP A 239 5.84 -7.57 19.40
CA TRP A 239 5.71 -7.10 18.01
C TRP A 239 6.12 -8.18 17.03
N LYS A 240 5.28 -8.38 16.00
CA LYS A 240 5.57 -9.29 14.89
C LYS A 240 5.61 -8.57 13.56
N ILE A 241 6.45 -9.06 12.65
CA ILE A 241 6.48 -8.62 11.26
C ILE A 241 5.32 -9.30 10.53
N VAL A 242 4.37 -8.51 10.03
CA VAL A 242 3.22 -9.03 9.28
C VAL A 242 3.41 -8.94 7.77
N ARG A 243 4.16 -7.95 7.31
CA ARG A 243 4.49 -7.73 5.88
C ARG A 243 5.82 -7.02 5.73
N GLN A 244 6.41 -7.16 4.54
CA GLN A 244 7.65 -6.48 4.16
C GLN A 244 7.53 -6.00 2.72
N SER A 245 8.23 -4.91 2.40
CA SER A 245 8.35 -4.40 1.05
C SER A 245 9.69 -3.69 0.87
N THR A 246 10.12 -3.49 -0.37
CA THR A 246 11.34 -2.71 -0.68
C THR A 246 11.11 -1.97 -1.97
N GLY A 247 11.42 -0.68 -1.99
CA GLY A 247 11.18 0.13 -3.17
C GLY A 247 11.12 1.62 -2.86
N GLU A 248 10.41 2.35 -3.72
CA GLU A 248 10.21 3.79 -3.56
C GLU A 248 9.06 4.09 -2.60
N PHE A 249 9.33 5.00 -1.66
CA PHE A 249 8.39 5.61 -0.74
C PHE A 249 8.23 7.10 -1.06
N LEU A 250 7.06 7.64 -0.79
CA LEU A 250 6.72 9.06 -0.93
C LEU A 250 6.07 9.56 0.36
N LEU A 251 6.69 10.52 1.06
CA LEU A 251 6.04 11.19 2.18
C LEU A 251 5.00 12.19 1.67
N THR A 252 3.83 12.17 2.29
CA THR A 252 2.69 13.05 1.97
C THR A 252 2.32 13.89 3.18
N ASP A 253 1.36 14.79 3.04
CA ASP A 253 0.83 15.58 4.16
C ASP A 253 0.09 14.77 5.22
N TYR A 254 -0.33 13.54 4.90
CA TYR A 254 -1.12 12.69 5.79
C TYR A 254 -0.36 11.43 6.25
N GLY A 255 0.75 11.08 5.61
CA GLY A 255 1.45 9.84 5.88
C GLY A 255 2.45 9.47 4.79
N ILE A 256 2.35 8.25 4.28
CA ILE A 256 3.31 7.69 3.33
C ILE A 256 2.62 6.91 2.21
N SER A 257 3.10 7.12 0.99
CA SER A 257 2.66 6.51 -0.25
C SER A 257 3.89 5.97 -0.99
N GLY A 258 3.79 5.76 -2.29
CA GLY A 258 4.78 5.02 -3.08
C GLY A 258 4.47 3.53 -3.12
N ILE A 259 4.98 2.86 -4.14
CA ILE A 259 4.66 1.46 -4.46
C ILE A 259 4.90 0.58 -3.23
N ALA A 260 6.07 0.72 -2.61
CA ALA A 260 6.46 -0.12 -1.47
C ALA A 260 5.57 0.12 -0.23
N ALA A 261 5.11 1.35 0.02
CA ALA A 261 4.18 1.62 1.13
C ALA A 261 2.79 1.02 0.87
N MET A 262 2.31 1.14 -0.37
CA MET A 262 0.97 0.72 -0.75
C MET A 262 0.82 -0.80 -0.75
N GLU A 263 1.89 -1.56 -1.02
CA GLU A 263 1.92 -3.03 -0.88
C GLU A 263 1.69 -3.51 0.56
N LEU A 264 2.03 -2.70 1.56
CA LEU A 264 1.80 -3.03 2.97
C LEU A 264 0.36 -2.73 3.42
N SER A 265 -0.38 -1.95 2.63
CA SER A 265 -1.66 -1.36 3.03
C SER A 265 -2.77 -2.37 3.30
N GLU A 266 -2.76 -3.51 2.61
CA GLU A 266 -3.77 -4.57 2.77
C GLU A 266 -3.81 -5.09 4.20
N ALA A 267 -2.63 -5.40 4.77
CA ALA A 267 -2.49 -5.90 6.13
C ALA A 267 -2.97 -4.90 7.18
N VAL A 268 -2.94 -3.60 6.88
CA VAL A 268 -3.49 -2.54 7.75
C VAL A 268 -4.99 -2.39 7.53
N ALA A 269 -5.43 -2.38 6.27
CA ALA A 269 -6.82 -2.15 5.87
C ALA A 269 -7.78 -3.22 6.43
N SER A 270 -7.34 -4.47 6.56
CA SER A 270 -8.12 -5.55 7.21
C SER A 270 -8.47 -5.27 8.67
N TYR A 271 -7.76 -4.34 9.32
CA TYR A 271 -8.00 -3.91 10.70
C TYR A 271 -8.55 -2.48 10.80
N CYS A 272 -9.08 -1.93 9.69
CA CYS A 272 -9.69 -0.61 9.68
C CYS A 272 -11.21 -0.65 9.89
N LEU A 273 -11.72 0.38 10.57
CA LEU A 273 -13.15 0.68 10.73
C LEU A 273 -13.74 1.15 9.41
N ILE A 274 -14.26 0.19 8.63
CA ILE A 274 -14.99 0.47 7.39
C ILE A 274 -16.48 0.46 7.71
N ASP A 275 -17.16 1.56 7.38
CA ASP A 275 -18.57 1.73 7.72
C ASP A 275 -19.44 0.58 7.17
N GLU A 276 -20.58 0.30 7.81
CA GLU A 276 -21.54 -0.71 7.36
C GLU A 276 -22.24 -0.36 6.02
N GLU A 277 -22.28 0.92 5.65
CA GLU A 277 -22.64 1.30 4.28
C GLU A 277 -21.53 0.97 3.29
N GLU A 278 -20.31 0.71 3.82
CA GLU A 278 -19.06 0.49 3.14
C GLU A 278 -18.59 -0.98 2.98
N GLY A 279 -18.98 -1.87 3.91
CA GLY A 279 -18.91 -3.36 3.93
C GLY A 279 -20.11 -3.98 4.71
N PRO A 280 -20.42 -5.30 4.71
CA PRO A 280 -21.80 -5.80 4.92
C PRO A 280 -22.36 -5.57 6.35
N VAL A 281 -23.64 -5.17 6.53
CA VAL A 281 -24.88 -6.01 6.55
C VAL A 281 -26.07 -5.40 5.77
N LEU A 282 -26.86 -6.25 5.08
CA LEU A 282 -28.12 -5.90 4.38
C LEU A 282 -29.34 -6.07 5.33
N PRO A 283 -30.29 -5.11 5.42
CA PRO A 283 -31.29 -4.87 4.38
C PRO A 283 -31.62 -3.39 4.10
N VAL A 284 -31.83 -3.11 2.82
CA VAL A 284 -32.20 -1.88 2.10
C VAL A 284 -32.76 -0.69 2.93
N LYS A 285 -32.12 0.49 2.81
CA LYS A 285 -32.81 1.77 2.51
C LYS A 285 -31.87 2.87 1.94
N ARG A 286 -32.27 3.33 0.74
CA ARG A 286 -32.06 4.61 0.02
C ARG A 286 -30.64 5.17 -0.22
N ALA A 287 -30.44 5.55 -1.49
CA ALA A 287 -29.25 6.17 -2.04
C ALA A 287 -29.24 7.71 -1.89
N LYS A 288 -28.16 8.21 -1.31
CA LYS A 288 -27.38 9.34 -1.86
C LYS A 288 -25.93 8.84 -1.81
N LEU A 289 -25.22 8.86 -2.94
CA LEU A 289 -23.79 8.55 -2.97
C LEU A 289 -23.10 9.58 -2.08
N ARG A 290 -22.65 9.16 -0.89
CA ARG A 290 -21.78 9.97 -0.05
C ARG A 290 -20.38 9.95 -0.68
N PRO A 291 -19.56 11.00 -0.52
CA PRO A 291 -18.14 10.88 -0.78
C PRO A 291 -17.61 9.71 0.04
N VAL A 292 -16.81 8.85 -0.59
CA VAL A 292 -16.08 7.80 0.13
C VAL A 292 -15.19 8.51 1.15
N LYS A 293 -15.08 7.99 2.38
CA LYS A 293 -14.25 8.62 3.41
C LYS A 293 -12.84 8.89 2.89
N ASP A 294 -12.27 10.03 3.30
CA ASP A 294 -10.89 10.40 2.99
C ASP A 294 -9.90 9.31 3.43
N TRP A 295 -10.16 8.67 4.57
CA TRP A 295 -9.35 7.59 5.12
C TRP A 295 -10.13 6.77 6.16
N TYR A 296 -9.59 5.60 6.49
CA TYR A 296 -10.14 4.67 7.47
C TYR A 296 -9.16 4.47 8.62
N ALA A 297 -9.63 4.72 9.85
CA ALA A 297 -8.87 4.50 11.06
C ALA A 297 -8.85 3.03 11.46
N LEU A 298 -7.82 2.60 12.17
CA LEU A 298 -7.75 1.27 12.79
C LEU A 298 -8.88 1.04 13.83
N TYR A 299 -9.27 -0.22 14.03
CA TYR A 299 -10.08 -0.64 15.18
C TYR A 299 -9.37 -0.27 16.49
N GLU A 300 -10.16 0.01 17.53
CA GLU A 300 -9.63 0.21 18.88
C GLU A 300 -8.71 -0.96 19.27
N LYS A 301 -7.58 -0.65 19.92
CA LYS A 301 -6.52 -1.58 20.35
C LYS A 301 -5.59 -2.11 19.26
N GLN A 302 -5.81 -1.84 17.97
CA GLN A 302 -4.86 -2.26 16.94
C GLN A 302 -3.70 -1.27 16.85
N GLU A 303 -2.47 -1.78 16.90
CA GLU A 303 -1.27 -0.96 16.80
C GLU A 303 -0.37 -1.49 15.68
N PHE A 304 -0.04 -0.60 14.74
CA PHE A 304 0.86 -0.86 13.65
C PHE A 304 1.99 0.17 13.62
N ALA A 305 3.18 -0.28 13.24
CA ALA A 305 4.33 0.58 13.00
C ALA A 305 4.99 0.19 11.68
N LEU A 306 5.38 1.19 10.91
CA LEU A 306 6.21 1.05 9.72
C LEU A 306 7.65 1.27 10.14
N GLU A 307 8.49 0.25 10.04
CA GLU A 307 9.91 0.36 10.30
C GLU A 307 10.68 0.38 8.98
N LEU A 308 11.52 1.40 8.79
CA LEU A 308 12.25 1.66 7.56
C LEU A 308 13.76 1.46 7.75
N ASP A 309 14.35 0.61 6.92
CA ASP A 309 15.78 0.59 6.63
C ASP A 309 16.06 1.51 5.43
N LEU A 310 16.73 2.62 5.69
CA LEU A 310 17.01 3.67 4.73
C LEU A 310 18.23 3.36 3.85
N LEU A 311 19.01 2.33 4.17
CA LEU A 311 20.21 1.91 3.43
C LEU A 311 20.27 0.38 3.26
N PRO A 312 19.23 -0.25 2.68
CA PRO A 312 19.09 -1.72 2.67
C PRO A 312 20.16 -2.45 1.82
N GLY A 313 20.90 -1.73 0.97
CA GLY A 313 21.97 -2.27 0.14
C GLY A 313 23.36 -2.28 0.78
N TYR A 314 23.50 -1.77 2.01
CA TYR A 314 24.77 -1.69 2.73
C TYR A 314 24.71 -2.56 3.98
N SER A 315 25.85 -3.11 4.41
CA SER A 315 26.00 -3.77 5.71
C SER A 315 26.23 -2.76 6.84
N ASP A 316 25.99 -3.17 8.09
CA ASP A 316 26.18 -2.30 9.25
C ASP A 316 27.61 -1.81 9.37
N ARG A 317 28.59 -2.67 9.05
CA ARG A 317 30.01 -2.32 9.05
C ARG A 317 30.35 -1.25 8.03
N GLU A 318 29.77 -1.32 6.83
CA GLU A 318 29.99 -0.30 5.80
C GLU A 318 29.38 1.03 6.19
N ILE A 319 28.15 1.01 6.74
CA ILE A 319 27.50 2.22 7.24
C ILE A 319 28.32 2.82 8.39
N GLU A 320 28.67 2.03 9.40
CA GLU A 320 29.42 2.47 10.57
C GLU A 320 30.78 3.07 10.18
N ALA A 321 31.54 2.39 9.32
CA ALA A 321 32.83 2.89 8.82
C ALA A 321 32.65 4.23 8.08
N GLY A 322 31.61 4.34 7.25
CA GLY A 322 31.26 5.58 6.56
C GLY A 322 30.87 6.71 7.52
N LEU A 323 30.13 6.41 8.58
CA LEU A 323 29.76 7.36 9.62
C LEU A 323 30.98 7.85 10.40
N TRP A 324 31.90 6.97 10.79
CA TRP A 324 33.16 7.35 11.46
C TRP A 324 34.03 8.27 10.59
N GLN A 325 34.17 7.93 9.31
CA GLN A 325 34.91 8.76 8.36
C GLN A 325 34.27 10.14 8.23
N ARG A 326 32.94 10.20 8.11
CA ARG A 326 32.20 11.46 8.01
C ARG A 326 32.32 12.30 9.28
N LEU A 327 32.13 11.70 10.45
CA LEU A 327 32.23 12.38 11.74
C LEU A 327 33.60 13.06 11.91
N SER A 328 34.68 12.37 11.51
CA SER A 328 36.05 12.91 11.56
C SER A 328 36.28 14.11 10.64
N SER A 329 35.45 14.27 9.60
CA SER A 329 35.53 15.35 8.62
C SER A 329 34.54 16.49 8.85
N LEU A 330 33.57 16.32 9.75
CA LEU A 330 32.55 17.33 10.02
C LEU A 330 33.14 18.52 10.79
N PRO A 331 32.74 19.77 10.45
CA PRO A 331 33.07 20.91 11.29
C PRO A 331 32.51 20.74 12.71
N PRO A 332 33.17 21.29 13.74
CA PRO A 332 32.61 21.33 15.09
C PRO A 332 31.23 22.02 15.08
N GLY A 333 30.26 21.49 15.84
CA GLY A 333 28.91 22.05 15.89
C GLY A 333 27.99 21.58 14.75
N LYS A 334 28.40 20.60 13.94
CA LYS A 334 27.67 20.16 12.73
C LYS A 334 27.34 18.66 12.71
N ARG A 335 27.19 18.03 13.89
CA ARG A 335 26.78 16.61 13.95
C ARG A 335 25.41 16.35 13.34
N ASP A 336 24.52 17.35 13.31
CA ASP A 336 23.23 17.31 12.61
C ASP A 336 23.35 17.08 11.09
N ARG A 337 24.55 17.24 10.52
CA ARG A 337 24.84 17.07 9.09
C ARG A 337 25.44 15.71 8.72
N ILE A 338 25.54 14.78 9.67
CA ILE A 338 26.21 13.48 9.48
C ILE A 338 25.64 12.68 8.29
N LEU A 339 24.34 12.78 8.03
CA LEU A 339 23.64 12.03 6.98
C LEU A 339 23.62 12.73 5.61
N VAL A 340 24.15 13.96 5.49
CA VAL A 340 24.08 14.73 4.24
C VAL A 340 24.88 14.04 3.13
N GLY A 341 24.21 13.73 2.02
CA GLY A 341 24.80 12.98 0.91
C GLY A 341 24.81 11.46 1.12
N MET A 342 24.25 10.95 2.22
CA MET A 342 23.85 9.54 2.38
C MET A 342 22.36 9.37 2.07
N LEU A 343 21.55 10.35 2.46
CA LEU A 343 20.10 10.40 2.22
C LEU A 343 19.73 11.67 1.42
N PRO A 344 18.51 11.74 0.86
CA PRO A 344 17.96 13.01 0.37
C PRO A 344 18.07 14.12 1.41
N LEU A 345 18.40 15.34 0.96
CA LEU A 345 18.82 16.44 1.84
C LEU A 345 17.84 16.71 2.99
N ASP A 346 16.54 16.83 2.69
CA ASP A 346 15.54 17.17 3.70
C ASP A 346 15.41 16.08 4.78
N LEU A 347 15.51 14.81 4.38
CA LEU A 347 15.50 13.66 5.30
C LEU A 347 16.78 13.60 6.13
N ALA A 348 17.93 13.81 5.48
CA ALA A 348 19.22 13.83 6.15
C ALA A 348 19.27 14.91 7.24
N GLU A 349 18.79 16.11 6.93
CA GLU A 349 18.73 17.21 7.88
C GLU A 349 17.70 16.96 9.00
N TYR A 350 16.55 16.39 8.68
CA TYR A 350 15.53 16.04 9.67
C TYR A 350 16.07 15.01 10.66
N LEU A 351 16.49 13.84 10.17
CA LEU A 351 17.00 12.76 11.02
C LEU A 351 18.26 13.18 11.78
N GLY A 352 19.16 13.93 11.14
CA GLY A 352 20.35 14.44 11.81
C GLY A 352 20.03 15.30 13.03
N ARG A 353 19.03 16.18 12.94
CA ARG A 353 18.54 16.96 14.10
C ARG A 353 17.90 16.07 15.16
N GLU A 354 17.08 15.10 14.78
CA GLU A 354 16.45 14.17 15.72
C GLU A 354 17.50 13.33 16.47
N ILE A 355 18.51 12.82 15.76
CA ILE A 355 19.61 12.05 16.36
C ILE A 355 20.35 12.90 17.39
N VAL A 356 20.75 14.13 17.04
CA VAL A 356 21.43 15.03 18.00
C VAL A 356 20.57 15.28 19.24
N ARG A 357 19.25 15.51 19.07
CA ARG A 357 18.34 15.69 20.20
C ARG A 357 18.21 14.42 21.07
N LYS A 358 18.07 13.24 20.45
CA LYS A 358 17.95 11.97 21.16
C LYS A 358 19.22 11.63 21.94
N VAL A 359 20.39 11.81 21.34
CA VAL A 359 21.65 11.55 22.06
C VAL A 359 21.83 12.57 23.20
N ALA A 360 21.41 13.82 23.01
CA ALA A 360 21.47 14.84 24.07
C ALA A 360 20.62 14.43 25.29
N SER A 361 19.37 14.00 25.06
CA SER A 361 18.47 13.60 26.15
C SER A 361 18.96 12.36 26.91
N VAL A 362 19.59 11.40 26.23
CA VAL A 362 20.22 10.23 26.87
C VAL A 362 21.35 10.65 27.80
N LEU A 363 22.20 11.59 27.37
CA LEU A 363 23.32 12.07 28.18
C LEU A 363 22.83 12.84 29.40
N GLU A 364 21.77 13.65 29.27
CA GLU A 364 21.12 14.34 30.39
C GLU A 364 20.55 13.34 31.40
N ASN A 365 19.83 12.32 30.95
CA ASN A 365 19.29 11.26 31.81
C ASN A 365 20.39 10.47 32.54
N LYS A 366 21.51 10.16 31.87
CA LYS A 366 22.66 9.49 32.50
C LYS A 366 23.37 10.36 33.54
N GLN A 367 23.39 11.68 33.35
CA GLN A 367 23.94 12.61 34.35
C GLN A 367 23.02 12.75 35.56
N ALA A 368 21.70 12.74 35.35
CA ALA A 368 20.70 12.77 36.42
C ALA A 368 20.63 11.46 37.24
N ALA A 369 20.96 10.31 36.64
CA ALA A 369 20.93 9.00 37.28
C ALA A 369 22.16 8.66 38.16
N LYS A 370 23.17 9.55 38.25
CA LYS A 370 24.29 9.33 39.18
C LYS A 370 23.82 9.48 40.63
N PRO A 371 24.02 8.49 41.52
CA PRO A 371 23.60 8.58 42.91
C PRO A 371 24.36 9.69 43.65
N ALA A 372 23.64 10.54 44.37
CA ALA A 372 24.18 11.54 45.26
C ALA A 372 24.92 10.86 46.43
N GLY A 373 26.22 10.62 46.30
CA GLY A 373 27.01 10.10 47.41
C GLY A 373 28.32 9.40 47.08
N GLN A 374 29.22 10.03 46.32
CA GLN A 374 30.66 9.80 46.49
C GLN A 374 31.38 11.14 46.37
N SER A 375 31.99 11.59 47.48
CA SER A 375 32.80 12.81 47.52
C SER A 375 34.01 12.68 46.59
N PRO A 376 34.40 13.75 45.86
CA PRO A 376 35.65 13.77 45.15
C PRO A 376 36.79 13.91 46.16
N VAL A 377 37.74 12.97 46.12
CA VAL A 377 39.04 13.16 46.76
C VAL A 377 39.76 14.27 46.00
N MET A 378 40.05 15.37 46.71
CA MET A 378 40.83 16.51 46.24
C MET A 378 42.23 16.07 45.79
N SER A 379 42.65 16.52 44.61
CA SER A 379 44.03 16.92 44.38
C SER A 379 44.02 18.24 43.60
N ASP A 380 44.50 19.28 44.25
CA ASP A 380 44.58 20.67 43.83
C ASP A 380 45.32 20.85 42.49
N PHE A 381 44.80 21.74 41.63
CA PHE A 381 45.61 22.84 41.13
C PHE A 381 44.75 24.04 40.70
N ALA A 382 45.26 25.21 41.06
CA ALA A 382 44.60 26.51 41.09
C ALA A 382 44.40 27.19 39.71
N GLY A 383 43.45 28.13 39.66
CA GLY A 383 43.39 29.16 38.62
C GLY A 383 41.99 29.63 38.22
N SER A 384 41.17 30.10 39.15
CA SER A 384 40.68 31.50 39.22
C SER A 384 39.83 32.05 38.05
N VAL A 385 38.60 32.48 38.37
CA VAL A 385 38.00 33.82 38.14
C VAL A 385 36.53 33.82 37.66
N LEU A 386 35.66 34.24 38.60
CA LEU A 386 34.42 35.06 38.53
C LEU A 386 33.11 34.57 37.84
N GLN A 387 32.08 34.38 38.69
CA GLN A 387 30.81 35.16 38.79
C GLN A 387 30.20 35.73 37.48
N SER A 388 28.89 35.71 37.18
CA SER A 388 27.67 35.62 37.99
C SER A 388 26.40 35.52 37.09
N ASN A 389 25.29 35.15 37.75
CA ASN A 389 23.89 35.53 37.49
C ASN A 389 23.06 34.90 36.35
N THR A 390 22.17 34.02 36.80
CA THR A 390 20.69 34.06 36.61
C THR A 390 20.12 34.96 35.53
N GLU A 391 19.33 34.37 34.62
CA GLU A 391 18.03 34.90 34.23
C GLU A 391 17.13 33.78 33.68
N ARG A 392 15.90 33.72 34.22
CA ARG A 392 14.78 32.96 33.68
C ARG A 392 14.39 33.59 32.35
N HIS A 393 14.12 32.81 31.31
CA HIS A 393 13.22 33.25 30.24
C HIS A 393 12.31 32.12 29.79
N VAL A 394 11.05 32.52 29.67
CA VAL A 394 9.85 31.81 29.25
C VAL A 394 9.95 31.47 27.77
N CYS A 395 9.38 30.33 27.39
CA CYS A 395 9.26 29.82 26.02
C CYS A 395 8.64 30.84 25.07
N ASP A 396 9.23 31.00 23.89
CA ASP A 396 8.56 31.53 22.72
C ASP A 396 8.93 30.72 21.47
N ASN A 397 7.91 30.36 20.69
CA ASN A 397 8.00 29.55 19.48
C ASN A 397 8.27 30.47 18.28
N SER A 398 9.53 30.63 17.89
CA SER A 398 9.92 31.01 16.53
C SER A 398 11.44 30.87 16.33
N ASP A 399 11.83 30.36 15.15
CA ASP A 399 13.16 30.42 14.51
C ASP A 399 14.34 30.95 15.33
N SER A 400 14.76 30.19 16.35
CA SER A 400 16.03 30.41 17.02
C SER A 400 16.79 29.09 17.07
N GLY A 401 18.00 29.09 16.51
CA GLY A 401 18.87 27.93 16.43
C GLY A 401 19.09 27.34 17.82
N PHE A 402 18.41 26.21 18.07
CA PHE A 402 18.60 25.40 19.26
C PHE A 402 20.00 24.79 19.18
N THR A 403 20.98 25.49 19.76
CA THR A 403 22.38 25.07 19.73
C THR A 403 22.63 24.27 21.01
N VAL A 404 22.32 22.97 20.97
CA VAL A 404 22.78 22.06 22.03
C VAL A 404 24.31 22.14 22.04
N LYS A 405 24.91 22.49 23.18
CA LYS A 405 26.37 22.56 23.30
C LYS A 405 26.94 21.15 23.15
N GLU A 406 27.51 20.85 21.97
CA GLU A 406 28.09 19.54 21.59
C GLU A 406 29.25 19.02 22.46
N GLN A 407 29.64 19.73 23.53
CA GLN A 407 30.94 19.57 24.19
C GLN A 407 31.14 18.27 25.01
N ASN A 408 30.22 17.29 24.98
CA ASN A 408 30.34 16.03 25.75
C ASN A 408 29.67 14.81 25.10
N PHE A 409 29.57 14.74 23.77
CA PHE A 409 29.04 13.54 23.11
C PHE A 409 30.11 12.43 23.02
N ASP A 410 29.79 11.23 23.51
CA ASP A 410 30.55 10.03 23.17
C ASP A 410 30.31 9.70 21.69
N ASP A 411 31.37 9.74 20.88
CA ASP A 411 31.31 9.50 19.44
C ASP A 411 30.76 8.11 19.12
N ALA A 412 31.10 7.10 19.93
CA ALA A 412 30.59 5.75 19.74
C ALA A 412 29.06 5.71 19.97
N CYS A 413 28.56 6.38 21.02
CA CYS A 413 27.13 6.53 21.26
C CYS A 413 26.43 7.22 20.08
N PHE A 414 27.00 8.34 19.59
CA PHE A 414 26.45 9.09 18.47
C PHE A 414 26.39 8.26 17.17
N ILE A 415 27.46 7.55 16.84
CA ILE A 415 27.53 6.67 15.66
C ILE A 415 26.51 5.53 15.78
N ASN A 416 26.43 4.87 16.93
CA ASN A 416 25.48 3.78 17.15
C ASN A 416 24.02 4.24 17.07
N THR A 417 23.68 5.39 17.66
CA THR A 417 22.33 5.97 17.50
C THR A 417 22.05 6.36 16.05
N THR A 418 23.05 6.88 15.33
CA THR A 418 22.90 7.21 13.91
C THR A 418 22.68 5.95 13.06
N LEU A 419 23.42 4.87 13.31
CA LEU A 419 23.26 3.59 12.64
C LEU A 419 21.86 2.99 12.91
N ALA A 420 21.43 2.97 14.17
CA ALA A 420 20.07 2.54 14.54
C ALA A 420 19.01 3.41 13.84
N ALA A 421 19.25 4.71 13.72
CA ALA A 421 18.36 5.63 13.04
C ALA A 421 18.20 5.34 11.54
N LEU A 422 19.28 4.89 10.90
CA LEU A 422 19.28 4.50 9.49
C LEU A 422 18.62 3.13 9.25
N ARG A 423 18.64 2.23 10.23
CA ARG A 423 18.15 0.85 10.09
C ARG A 423 16.71 0.63 10.53
N SER A 424 16.26 1.37 11.53
CA SER A 424 15.00 1.10 12.22
C SER A 424 14.16 2.36 12.40
N TRP A 425 13.93 3.12 11.33
CA TRP A 425 13.07 4.31 11.42
C TRP A 425 11.60 3.95 11.49
N ARG A 426 11.06 4.03 12.71
CA ARG A 426 9.70 3.65 13.05
C ARG A 426 8.75 4.84 12.98
N LEU A 427 7.65 4.64 12.25
CA LEU A 427 6.54 5.58 12.11
C LEU A 427 5.24 4.85 12.44
N LYS A 428 4.41 5.42 13.31
CA LYS A 428 3.15 4.80 13.74
C LYS A 428 2.11 4.88 12.63
N VAL A 429 1.59 3.74 12.22
CA VAL A 429 0.51 3.66 11.22
C VAL A 429 -0.83 3.68 11.94
N ILE A 430 -1.69 4.62 11.56
CA ILE A 430 -3.02 4.81 12.20
C ILE A 430 -4.19 4.43 11.28
N GLY A 431 -3.91 4.10 10.03
CA GLY A 431 -4.94 3.69 9.08
C GLY A 431 -4.47 3.74 7.63
N VAL A 432 -5.43 3.67 6.72
CA VAL A 432 -5.21 3.71 5.26
C VAL A 432 -6.10 4.77 4.61
N ARG A 433 -5.64 5.35 3.50
CA ARG A 433 -6.48 6.25 2.70
C ARG A 433 -7.62 5.51 2.04
N GLY A 434 -8.70 6.24 1.74
CA GLY A 434 -9.93 5.66 1.21
C GLY A 434 -9.86 5.20 -0.25
N PHE A 435 -10.97 4.68 -0.77
CA PHE A 435 -11.03 4.14 -2.13
C PHE A 435 -10.73 5.18 -3.23
N GLU A 436 -10.79 6.49 -2.94
CA GLU A 436 -10.38 7.54 -3.88
C GLU A 436 -8.89 7.46 -4.26
N GLN A 437 -8.05 6.97 -3.35
CA GLN A 437 -6.60 6.84 -3.52
C GLN A 437 -6.13 5.38 -3.59
N ALA A 438 -7.01 4.42 -3.33
CA ALA A 438 -6.74 3.00 -3.54
C ALA A 438 -6.63 2.68 -5.05
N GLN A 439 -5.70 1.81 -5.42
CA GLN A 439 -5.60 1.31 -6.79
C GLN A 439 -6.51 0.09 -7.03
N ALA A 440 -6.79 -0.67 -5.98
CA ALA A 440 -7.59 -1.88 -6.03
C ALA A 440 -8.48 -2.01 -4.78
N SER A 441 -9.37 -3.00 -4.81
CA SER A 441 -10.22 -3.38 -3.70
C SER A 441 -9.83 -4.80 -3.28
N LEU A 442 -9.55 -5.02 -2.00
CA LEU A 442 -9.47 -6.36 -1.41
C LEU A 442 -10.86 -6.75 -0.91
N GLY A 443 -11.22 -8.03 -0.96
CA GLY A 443 -12.58 -8.48 -0.71
C GLY A 443 -13.40 -8.49 -1.99
N GLY A 444 -14.67 -8.89 -1.88
CA GLY A 444 -15.59 -8.90 -3.00
C GLY A 444 -16.43 -10.17 -3.06
N LEU A 445 -16.87 -10.56 -4.26
CA LEU A 445 -17.62 -11.80 -4.41
C LEU A 445 -16.70 -12.99 -4.11
N ASP A 446 -17.14 -13.82 -3.16
CA ASP A 446 -16.38 -15.00 -2.73
C ASP A 446 -16.18 -15.97 -3.90
N THR A 447 -14.91 -16.15 -4.24
CA THR A 447 -14.47 -16.99 -5.36
C THR A 447 -14.88 -18.46 -5.24
N ALA A 448 -15.20 -18.96 -4.05
CA ALA A 448 -15.73 -20.32 -3.86
C ALA A 448 -17.10 -20.53 -4.55
N SER A 449 -17.82 -19.44 -4.85
CA SER A 449 -19.10 -19.49 -5.58
C SER A 449 -18.94 -19.60 -7.09
N VAL A 450 -17.72 -19.52 -7.61
CA VAL A 450 -17.42 -19.37 -9.05
C VAL A 450 -16.57 -20.52 -9.55
N ASN A 451 -16.94 -21.06 -10.71
CA ASN A 451 -16.15 -22.07 -11.38
C ASN A 451 -14.84 -21.47 -11.89
N PRO A 452 -13.67 -22.01 -11.48
CA PRO A 452 -12.39 -21.36 -11.71
C PRO A 452 -11.87 -21.50 -13.16
N HIS A 453 -12.52 -22.32 -14.00
CA HIS A 453 -12.18 -22.47 -15.42
C HIS A 453 -13.09 -21.68 -16.35
N THR A 454 -14.36 -21.49 -15.96
CA THR A 454 -15.39 -20.87 -16.81
C THR A 454 -15.84 -19.50 -16.32
N MET A 455 -15.51 -19.15 -15.08
CA MET A 455 -16.01 -17.97 -14.37
C MET A 455 -17.53 -17.96 -14.14
N GLU A 456 -18.22 -19.08 -14.37
CA GLU A 456 -19.65 -19.22 -14.14
C GLU A 456 -19.96 -19.44 -12.65
N VAL A 457 -21.01 -18.81 -12.14
CA VAL A 457 -21.47 -19.02 -10.77
C VAL A 457 -22.16 -20.37 -10.66
N TYR A 458 -21.69 -21.24 -9.76
CA TYR A 458 -22.15 -22.64 -9.65
C TYR A 458 -23.68 -22.77 -9.50
N ASN A 459 -24.28 -21.93 -8.65
CA ASN A 459 -25.70 -22.02 -8.31
C ASN A 459 -26.60 -21.12 -9.18
N LEU A 460 -26.03 -20.39 -10.15
CA LEU A 460 -26.77 -19.46 -11.02
C LEU A 460 -26.39 -19.64 -12.49
N PRO A 461 -26.90 -20.69 -13.18
CA PRO A 461 -26.52 -20.99 -14.55
C PRO A 461 -26.69 -19.79 -15.50
N GLY A 462 -25.68 -19.57 -16.33
CA GLY A 462 -25.61 -18.45 -17.26
C GLY A 462 -25.21 -17.11 -16.67
N LEU A 463 -24.90 -17.04 -15.37
CA LEU A 463 -24.27 -15.87 -14.74
C LEU A 463 -22.77 -16.12 -14.57
N TYR A 464 -21.96 -15.16 -15.01
CA TYR A 464 -20.50 -15.17 -14.89
C TYR A 464 -20.04 -13.92 -14.16
N VAL A 465 -18.89 -13.99 -13.52
CA VAL A 465 -18.31 -12.87 -12.74
C VAL A 465 -16.82 -12.77 -13.05
N THR A 466 -16.31 -11.57 -13.30
CA THR A 466 -14.92 -11.36 -13.73
C THR A 466 -14.29 -10.12 -13.09
N GLY A 467 -12.96 -10.09 -13.06
CA GLY A 467 -12.16 -8.95 -12.59
C GLY A 467 -12.35 -8.62 -11.11
N GLU A 468 -12.07 -7.36 -10.76
CA GLU A 468 -12.05 -6.81 -9.39
C GLU A 468 -13.39 -6.88 -8.62
N LEU A 469 -14.47 -7.40 -9.23
CA LEU A 469 -15.69 -7.72 -8.51
C LEU A 469 -15.52 -8.96 -7.61
N LEU A 470 -14.61 -9.85 -7.99
CA LEU A 470 -14.24 -11.05 -7.22
C LEU A 470 -13.30 -10.67 -6.07
N ASP A 471 -13.31 -11.48 -5.01
CA ASP A 471 -12.30 -11.45 -3.95
C ASP A 471 -10.96 -11.99 -4.45
N VAL A 472 -10.31 -11.19 -5.30
CA VAL A 472 -8.99 -11.46 -5.88
C VAL A 472 -8.21 -10.16 -5.91
N LEU A 473 -7.10 -10.14 -5.20
CA LEU A 473 -6.13 -9.07 -5.23
C LEU A 473 -4.77 -9.61 -5.70
N GLY A 474 -4.21 -8.94 -6.70
CA GLY A 474 -2.80 -9.12 -7.08
C GLY A 474 -1.91 -8.02 -6.51
N GLU A 475 -0.61 -8.27 -6.52
CA GLU A 475 0.42 -7.27 -6.22
C GLU A 475 0.35 -6.03 -7.14
N THR A 476 1.15 -5.00 -6.85
CA THR A 476 1.37 -3.91 -7.81
C THR A 476 2.16 -4.43 -9.01
N GLY A 477 2.11 -3.74 -10.17
CA GLY A 477 2.93 -4.14 -11.32
C GLY A 477 2.20 -4.86 -12.46
N GLY A 478 0.87 -4.81 -12.51
CA GLY A 478 0.09 -5.23 -13.68
C GLY A 478 -0.72 -6.52 -13.48
N TYR A 479 -0.51 -7.23 -12.36
CA TYR A 479 -1.22 -8.46 -12.02
C TYR A 479 -2.75 -8.29 -11.98
N ASN A 480 -3.24 -7.20 -11.39
CA ASN A 480 -4.68 -6.94 -11.31
C ASN A 480 -5.34 -6.75 -12.70
N LEU A 481 -4.64 -6.10 -13.64
CA LEU A 481 -5.11 -5.99 -15.03
C LEU A 481 -5.00 -7.32 -15.76
N HIS A 482 -3.91 -8.07 -15.56
CA HIS A 482 -3.76 -9.43 -16.08
C HIS A 482 -4.96 -10.30 -15.67
N PHE A 483 -5.31 -10.32 -14.38
CA PHE A 483 -6.45 -11.08 -13.89
C PHE A 483 -7.79 -10.60 -14.48
N ALA A 484 -7.99 -9.29 -14.63
CA ALA A 484 -9.19 -8.75 -15.25
C ALA A 484 -9.35 -9.23 -16.71
N PHE A 485 -8.26 -9.23 -17.49
CA PHE A 485 -8.29 -9.76 -18.86
C PHE A 485 -8.46 -11.29 -18.89
N ALA A 486 -7.67 -12.03 -18.12
CA ALA A 486 -7.73 -13.50 -18.08
C ALA A 486 -9.14 -14.00 -17.69
N SER A 487 -9.72 -13.44 -16.62
CA SER A 487 -11.08 -13.80 -16.19
C SER A 487 -12.14 -13.38 -17.21
N GLY A 488 -11.98 -12.21 -17.84
CA GLY A 488 -12.83 -11.73 -18.93
C GLY A 488 -12.84 -12.68 -20.15
N ILE A 489 -11.66 -13.11 -20.59
CA ILE A 489 -11.48 -14.06 -21.70
C ILE A 489 -12.16 -15.38 -21.36
N ALA A 490 -11.86 -15.96 -20.18
CA ALA A 490 -12.44 -17.24 -19.76
C ALA A 490 -13.97 -17.20 -19.67
N ALA A 491 -14.55 -16.13 -19.11
CA ALA A 491 -16.00 -15.95 -19.04
C ALA A 491 -16.63 -15.79 -20.43
N GLY A 492 -16.00 -15.01 -21.30
CA GLY A 492 -16.47 -14.77 -22.67
C GLY A 492 -16.50 -16.06 -23.50
N GLU A 493 -15.42 -16.84 -23.45
CA GLU A 493 -15.32 -18.15 -24.11
C GLU A 493 -16.40 -19.11 -23.60
N ALA A 494 -16.50 -19.29 -22.28
CA ALA A 494 -17.46 -20.23 -21.69
C ALA A 494 -18.91 -19.83 -21.96
N ALA A 495 -19.23 -18.53 -21.89
CA ALA A 495 -20.56 -18.02 -22.21
C ALA A 495 -20.93 -18.25 -23.68
N ALA A 496 -19.96 -18.10 -24.60
CA ALA A 496 -20.14 -18.35 -26.01
C ALA A 496 -20.31 -19.85 -26.32
N GLU A 497 -19.43 -20.71 -25.81
CA GLU A 497 -19.48 -22.17 -26.04
C GLU A 497 -20.81 -22.78 -25.62
N LYS A 498 -21.35 -22.38 -24.46
CA LYS A 498 -22.66 -22.88 -24.00
C LYS A 498 -23.84 -22.41 -24.85
N LEU A 499 -23.70 -21.33 -25.61
CA LEU A 499 -24.73 -20.85 -26.53
C LEU A 499 -24.62 -21.50 -27.92
N THR A 500 -23.45 -22.01 -28.28
CA THR A 500 -23.22 -22.66 -29.57
C THR A 500 -23.39 -24.17 -29.50
N ALA A 501 -23.13 -24.78 -28.34
CA ALA A 501 -23.33 -26.22 -28.09
C ALA A 501 -24.81 -26.60 -27.89
N GLY A 502 -25.65 -25.66 -27.42
CA GLY A 502 -27.10 -25.82 -27.36
C GLY A 502 -27.75 -25.21 -28.60
N GLY A 503 -27.92 -26.03 -29.66
CA GLY A 503 -28.51 -25.63 -30.94
C GLY A 503 -29.85 -24.89 -30.84
#